data_AF-A0A7S4SFK6-F1
#
_entry.id   AF-A0A7S4SFK6-F1
#
_cell.length_a   1.000
_cell.length_b   1.000
_cell.length_c   1.000
_cell.angle_alpha   90.00
_cell.angle_beta   90.00
_cell.angle_gamma   90.00
#
_symmetry.space_group_name_H-M   'P 1'
#
loop_
_entity.id
_entity.type
_entity.pdbx_description
1 polymer ?
#
loop_
_entity_poly.entity_id
_entity_poly.type
_entity_poly.pdbx_seq_one_letter_code
_entity_poly.pdbx_strand_id
1 'polypeptide(L)'
;MKLQELSPPGIANLSNLELLHLHDNRLQGTVPRLALKGQTKSSFIADCGSPSEFDTPLDCPDCTMCCNSQQECDVRESQTNFGKWASVIFGSAILALFLASTVFCAFGENFPTAGNALHAIGKDSAYSFFLSSSPIAWVLAITVLATQALCFGFF
;
A
#
# COMPACT_ATOMS: atom_id res chain seq x y z
N MET A 1 -1.70 -27.70 23.25
CA MET A 1 -0.32 -28.13 23.54
C MET A 1 0.55 -26.88 23.56
N LYS A 2 1.38 -26.67 24.59
CA LYS A 2 2.29 -25.51 24.62
C LYS A 2 3.52 -25.79 23.75
N LEU A 3 3.94 -24.83 22.93
CA LEU A 3 5.12 -24.96 22.05
C LEU A 3 6.47 -25.06 22.76
N GLN A 4 6.51 -25.08 24.10
CA GLN A 4 7.76 -25.31 24.83
C GLN A 4 8.45 -26.64 24.43
N GLU A 5 7.71 -27.57 23.82
CA GLU A 5 8.24 -28.81 23.23
C GLU A 5 8.38 -28.81 21.70
N LEU A 6 8.28 -27.68 20.99
CA LEU A 6 8.68 -27.57 19.57
C LEU A 6 10.19 -27.23 19.41
N SER A 7 10.85 -27.03 20.56
CA SER A 7 12.30 -27.06 20.71
C SER A 7 12.82 -28.40 21.28
N PRO A 8 12.42 -29.60 20.82
CA PRO A 8 13.34 -30.71 20.93
C PRO A 8 14.43 -30.49 19.86
N PRO A 9 15.67 -30.90 20.13
CA PRO A 9 16.76 -30.83 19.15
C PRO A 9 16.48 -31.58 17.83
N GLY A 10 15.38 -32.34 17.75
CA GLY A 10 14.98 -33.11 16.57
C GLY A 10 14.62 -32.26 15.35
N ILE A 11 13.57 -31.43 15.43
CA ILE A 11 13.01 -30.72 14.25
C ILE A 11 13.97 -29.65 13.72
N ALA A 12 14.67 -28.94 14.61
CA ALA A 12 15.69 -27.98 14.22
C ALA A 12 16.91 -28.62 13.53
N ASN A 13 17.14 -29.93 13.71
CA ASN A 13 18.27 -30.66 13.13
C ASN A 13 17.91 -31.43 11.85
N LEU A 14 16.69 -31.28 11.33
CA LEU A 14 16.26 -31.90 10.07
C LEU A 14 16.70 -31.05 8.87
N SER A 15 17.97 -31.17 8.48
CA SER A 15 18.59 -30.41 7.39
C SER A 15 17.99 -30.66 6.00
N ASN A 16 17.20 -31.73 5.83
CA ASN A 16 16.51 -32.08 4.59
C ASN A 16 15.00 -31.80 4.64
N LEU A 17 14.49 -31.11 5.68
CA LEU A 17 13.07 -30.82 5.79
C LEU A 17 12.68 -29.71 4.80
N GLU A 18 11.82 -30.01 3.84
CA GLU A 18 11.39 -29.06 2.79
C GLU A 18 9.99 -28.48 3.05
N LEU A 19 9.15 -29.23 3.76
CA LEU A 19 7.76 -28.88 4.06
C LEU A 19 7.47 -29.20 5.54
N LEU A 20 6.90 -28.22 6.24
CA LEU A 20 6.44 -28.33 7.61
C LEU A 20 5.03 -27.77 7.72
N HIS A 21 4.09 -28.64 8.08
CA HIS A 21 2.67 -28.31 8.21
C HIS A 21 2.25 -28.49 9.68
N LEU A 22 1.99 -27.37 10.37
CA LEU A 22 1.58 -27.32 11.77
C LEU A 22 0.21 -26.68 11.97
N HIS A 23 -0.48 -26.30 10.89
CA HIS A 23 -1.86 -25.80 10.95
C HIS A 23 -2.82 -26.86 11.50
N ASP A 24 -3.96 -26.41 12.01
CA ASP A 24 -4.99 -27.21 12.67
C ASP A 24 -4.47 -27.94 13.91
N ASN A 25 -3.51 -27.31 14.59
CA ASN A 25 -3.04 -27.78 15.88
C ASN A 25 -3.35 -26.75 16.96
N ARG A 26 -3.48 -27.23 18.20
CA ARG A 26 -3.72 -26.36 19.35
C ARG A 26 -2.43 -25.76 19.90
N LEU A 27 -1.62 -25.21 19.00
CA LEU A 27 -0.28 -24.68 19.25
C LEU A 27 -0.37 -23.24 19.79
N GLN A 28 0.30 -22.98 20.90
CA GLN A 28 0.39 -21.66 21.53
C GLN A 28 1.84 -21.34 21.92
N GLY A 29 2.22 -20.06 21.82
CA GLY A 29 3.57 -19.57 22.14
C GLY A 29 4.30 -19.05 20.91
N THR A 30 5.63 -19.05 20.95
CA THR A 30 6.47 -18.62 19.82
C THR A 30 7.15 -19.84 19.18
N VAL A 31 7.02 -20.00 17.86
CA VAL A 31 7.75 -21.01 17.09
C VAL A 31 9.22 -20.62 17.02
N PRO A 32 10.16 -21.52 17.37
CA PRO A 32 11.58 -21.27 17.16
C PRO A 32 11.89 -21.14 15.66
N ARG A 33 13.00 -20.49 15.36
CA ARG A 33 13.49 -20.31 13.99
C ARG A 33 13.89 -21.66 13.38
N LEU A 34 13.28 -22.02 12.25
CA LEU A 34 13.52 -23.28 11.55
C LEU A 34 14.13 -23.01 10.17
N ALA A 35 15.20 -23.72 9.83
CA ALA A 35 15.86 -23.63 8.53
C ALA A 35 15.36 -24.77 7.62
N LEU A 36 14.30 -24.51 6.86
CA LEU A 36 13.79 -25.47 5.87
C LEU A 36 14.62 -25.40 4.58
N LYS A 37 14.90 -26.56 4.01
CA LYS A 37 15.59 -26.69 2.73
C LYS A 37 14.64 -26.32 1.59
N GLY A 38 15.06 -25.44 0.69
CA GLY A 38 14.24 -25.05 -0.46
C GLY A 38 12.96 -24.30 -0.05
N GLN A 39 13.04 -23.39 0.92
CA GLN A 39 11.89 -22.66 1.47
C GLN A 39 11.10 -21.94 0.35
N THR A 40 9.86 -22.36 0.14
CA THR A 40 8.89 -21.75 -0.79
C THR A 40 7.77 -21.04 0.00
N LYS A 41 6.89 -20.30 -0.70
CA LYS A 41 5.75 -19.58 -0.10
C LYS A 41 4.80 -20.45 0.75
N SER A 42 4.82 -21.77 0.56
CA SER A 42 3.98 -22.73 1.31
C SER A 42 4.78 -23.80 2.04
N SER A 43 6.10 -23.62 2.21
CA SER A 43 6.95 -24.61 2.87
C SER A 43 6.73 -24.67 4.38
N PHE A 44 6.28 -23.59 5.02
CA PHE A 44 6.02 -23.57 6.45
C PHE A 44 4.64 -22.96 6.76
N ILE A 45 3.70 -23.82 7.14
CA ILE A 45 2.29 -23.49 7.36
C ILE A 45 1.95 -23.66 8.86
N ALA A 46 1.39 -22.64 9.50
CA ALA A 46 1.05 -22.66 10.94
C ALA A 46 -0.18 -21.78 11.29
N ASP A 47 -0.74 -22.00 12.49
CA ASP A 47 -1.92 -21.29 13.03
C ASP A 47 -1.63 -19.87 13.57
N CYS A 48 -0.90 -19.05 12.81
CA CYS A 48 -0.53 -17.67 13.17
C CYS A 48 -1.49 -16.59 12.65
N GLY A 49 -2.57 -16.98 11.98
CA GLY A 49 -3.57 -16.06 11.45
C GLY A 49 -4.49 -15.49 12.52
N SER A 50 -5.05 -14.31 12.25
CA SER A 50 -6.07 -13.67 13.08
C SER A 50 -7.44 -13.81 12.40
N PRO A 51 -8.53 -14.11 13.13
CA PRO A 51 -8.59 -14.38 14.57
C PRO A 51 -8.04 -15.76 14.96
N SER A 52 -7.43 -15.84 16.14
CA SER A 52 -7.02 -17.11 16.75
C SER A 52 -8.13 -17.67 17.65
N GLU A 53 -8.27 -19.00 17.71
CA GLU A 53 -9.19 -19.66 18.65
C GLU A 53 -8.69 -19.62 20.11
N PHE A 54 -7.44 -19.19 20.33
CA PHE A 54 -6.75 -19.22 21.61
C PHE A 54 -6.51 -17.82 22.19
N ASP A 55 -6.53 -17.71 23.52
CA ASP A 55 -6.24 -16.48 24.28
C ASP A 55 -4.84 -15.92 24.00
N THR A 56 -3.87 -16.80 23.75
CA THR A 56 -2.52 -16.44 23.30
C THR A 56 -2.32 -16.93 21.87
N PRO A 57 -2.32 -16.04 20.85
CA PRO A 57 -2.07 -16.43 19.48
C PRO A 57 -0.66 -17.00 19.29
N LEU A 58 -0.50 -17.83 18.27
CA LEU A 58 0.79 -18.38 17.87
C LEU A 58 1.64 -17.30 17.20
N ASP A 59 2.79 -16.97 17.79
CA ASP A 59 3.79 -16.15 17.13
C ASP A 59 4.78 -17.03 16.36
N CYS A 60 5.02 -16.71 15.10
CA CYS A 60 5.85 -17.54 14.25
C CYS A 60 6.56 -16.65 13.24
N PRO A 61 7.81 -16.21 13.50
CA PRO A 61 8.50 -15.22 12.68
C PRO A 61 8.91 -15.73 11.29
N ASP A 62 9.17 -17.03 11.15
CA ASP A 62 9.73 -17.61 9.92
C ASP A 62 8.74 -18.47 9.10
N CYS A 63 7.46 -18.56 9.49
CA CYS A 63 6.46 -19.24 8.65
C CYS A 63 6.08 -18.42 7.42
N THR A 64 5.88 -19.15 6.34
CA THR A 64 5.61 -18.62 5.00
C THR A 64 4.12 -18.50 4.74
N MET A 65 3.30 -19.27 5.46
CA MET A 65 1.85 -19.25 5.37
C MET A 65 1.24 -19.26 6.78
N CYS A 66 0.32 -18.33 7.02
CA CYS A 66 -0.44 -18.24 8.28
C CYS A 66 -1.89 -18.58 8.01
N CYS A 67 -2.45 -19.47 8.83
CA CYS A 67 -3.85 -19.82 8.80
C CYS A 67 -4.53 -19.36 10.09
N ASN A 68 -5.78 -18.90 10.01
CA ASN A 68 -6.59 -18.50 11.15
C ASN A 68 -7.54 -19.64 11.59
N SER A 69 -8.30 -19.42 12.68
CA SER A 69 -9.27 -20.41 13.17
C SER A 69 -10.49 -20.61 12.25
N GLN A 70 -10.66 -19.76 11.25
CA GLN A 70 -11.73 -19.84 10.25
C GLN A 70 -11.28 -20.59 8.98
N GLN A 71 -10.11 -21.23 9.03
CA GLN A 71 -9.51 -21.95 7.89
C GLN A 71 -9.11 -21.03 6.73
N GLU A 72 -8.96 -19.73 6.97
CA GLU A 72 -8.41 -18.80 5.99
C GLU A 72 -6.89 -18.79 6.12
N CYS A 73 -6.21 -19.13 5.03
CA CYS A 73 -4.75 -19.23 4.96
C CYS A 73 -4.18 -18.20 3.98
N ASP A 74 -3.30 -17.33 4.48
CA ASP A 74 -2.63 -16.32 3.70
C ASP A 74 -1.13 -16.56 3.65
N VAL A 75 -0.55 -16.31 2.48
CA VAL A 75 0.91 -16.29 2.32
C VAL A 75 1.43 -15.06 3.05
N ARG A 76 2.39 -15.27 3.95
CA ARG A 76 3.05 -14.17 4.64
C ARG A 76 4.01 -13.49 3.67
N GLU A 77 3.51 -12.46 3.01
CA GLU A 77 4.33 -11.63 2.14
C GLU A 77 5.32 -10.84 3.01
N SER A 78 6.62 -10.96 2.71
CA SER A 78 7.61 -10.04 3.24
C SER A 78 7.25 -8.66 2.73
N GLN A 79 6.67 -7.83 3.60
CA GLN A 79 6.36 -6.43 3.31
C GLN A 79 7.70 -5.72 3.04
N THR A 80 8.13 -5.73 1.79
CA THR A 80 9.35 -5.02 1.41
C THR A 80 9.13 -3.54 1.67
N ASN A 81 10.15 -2.86 2.21
CA ASN A 81 10.08 -1.44 2.49
C ASN A 81 9.71 -0.61 1.24
N PHE A 82 9.87 -1.17 0.04
CA PHE A 82 9.48 -0.57 -1.24
C PHE A 82 8.04 -0.07 -1.26
N GLY A 83 7.06 -0.85 -0.79
CA GLY A 83 5.66 -0.43 -0.76
C GLY A 83 5.42 0.76 0.18
N LYS A 84 6.15 0.80 1.31
CA LYS A 84 6.10 1.92 2.27
C LYS A 84 6.70 3.19 1.67
N TRP A 85 7.90 3.12 1.11
CA TRP A 85 8.57 4.28 0.49
C TRP A 85 7.79 4.81 -0.73
N ALA A 86 7.19 3.93 -1.54
CA ALA A 86 6.36 4.35 -2.66
C ALA A 86 5.19 5.24 -2.19
N SER A 87 4.46 4.82 -1.15
CA SER A 87 3.35 5.62 -0.61
C SER A 87 3.78 6.99 -0.07
N VAL A 88 4.94 7.06 0.59
CA VAL A 88 5.50 8.31 1.13
C VAL A 88 5.93 9.25 0.02
N ILE A 89 6.58 8.73 -1.03
CA ILE A 89 7.02 9.51 -2.19
C ILE A 89 5.81 10.07 -2.94
N PHE A 90 4.81 9.25 -3.26
CA PHE A 90 3.60 9.72 -3.92
C PHE A 90 2.81 10.74 -3.09
N GLY A 91 2.67 10.51 -1.77
CA GLY A 91 1.98 11.45 -0.88
C GLY A 91 2.69 12.81 -0.80
N SER A 92 4.01 12.82 -0.69
CA SER A 92 4.80 14.06 -0.63
C SER A 92 4.78 14.85 -1.94
N ALA A 93 4.80 14.18 -3.10
CA ALA A 93 4.69 14.84 -4.40
C ALA A 93 3.34 15.55 -4.58
N ILE A 94 2.24 14.91 -4.17
CA ILE A 94 0.90 15.50 -4.23
C ILE A 94 0.82 16.74 -3.33
N LEU A 95 1.31 16.67 -2.09
CA LEU A 95 1.31 17.80 -1.17
C LEU A 95 2.12 18.99 -1.72
N ALA A 96 3.27 18.73 -2.34
CA ALA A 96 4.10 19.76 -2.94
C ALA A 96 3.38 20.49 -4.10
N LEU A 97 2.63 19.76 -4.93
CA LEU A 97 1.82 20.35 -6.00
C LEU A 97 0.69 21.23 -5.45
N PHE A 98 0.00 20.80 -4.40
CA PHE A 98 -1.02 21.61 -3.73
C PHE A 98 -0.42 22.90 -3.18
N LEU A 99 0.71 22.82 -2.47
CA LEU A 99 1.39 24.00 -1.92
C LEU A 99 1.86 24.95 -3.03
N ALA A 100 2.44 24.43 -4.11
CA ALA A 100 2.86 25.24 -5.26
C ALA A 100 1.66 25.97 -5.90
N SER A 101 0.50 25.32 -6.01
CA SER A 101 -0.72 25.95 -6.51
C SER A 101 -1.20 27.08 -5.60
N THR A 102 -1.16 26.91 -4.27
CA THR A 102 -1.58 27.96 -3.33
C THR A 102 -0.64 29.17 -3.33
N VAL A 103 0.67 28.94 -3.47
CA VAL A 103 1.68 30.00 -3.59
C VAL A 103 1.52 30.74 -4.92
N PHE A 104 1.28 30.03 -6.02
CA PHE A 104 1.00 30.65 -7.31
C PHE A 104 -0.25 31.53 -7.28
N CYS A 105 -1.30 31.12 -6.58
CA CYS A 105 -2.48 31.96 -6.37
C CYS A 105 -2.20 33.18 -5.46
N ALA A 106 -1.36 33.04 -4.44
CA ALA A 106 -1.06 34.12 -3.50
C ALA A 106 -0.08 35.17 -4.06
N PHE A 107 0.81 34.77 -4.97
CA PHE A 107 1.85 35.64 -5.57
C PHE A 107 1.61 35.94 -7.06
N GLY A 108 0.52 35.44 -7.65
CA GLY A 108 0.11 35.78 -9.00
C GLY A 108 -0.22 37.27 -9.09
N GLU A 109 0.68 38.04 -9.69
CA GLU A 109 0.56 39.49 -9.82
C GLU A 109 -0.76 39.92 -10.45
N ASN A 110 -1.21 41.11 -10.06
CA ASN A 110 -2.42 41.80 -10.52
C ASN A 110 -2.69 41.55 -12.01
N PHE A 111 -3.75 40.78 -12.29
CA PHE A 111 -4.21 40.50 -13.64
C PHE A 111 -4.52 41.84 -14.34
N PRO A 112 -3.93 42.14 -15.51
CA PRO A 112 -4.16 43.39 -16.20
C PRO A 112 -5.64 43.54 -16.55
N THR A 113 -6.20 44.68 -16.17
CA THR A 113 -7.60 45.06 -16.37
C THR A 113 -8.03 44.85 -17.82
N ALA A 114 -9.17 44.16 -17.96
CA ALA A 114 -9.75 43.70 -19.20
C ALA A 114 -9.99 44.83 -20.24
N GLY A 115 -9.20 44.80 -21.31
CA GLY A 115 -9.61 45.30 -22.61
C GLY A 115 -9.81 44.10 -23.54
N ASN A 116 -11.06 43.67 -23.71
CA ASN A 116 -11.51 42.63 -24.67
C ASN A 116 -11.29 41.16 -24.23
N ALA A 117 -12.09 40.74 -23.24
CA ALA A 117 -12.16 39.36 -22.74
C ALA A 117 -12.42 38.30 -23.83
N LEU A 118 -13.08 38.64 -24.94
CA LEU A 118 -13.45 37.68 -25.97
C LEU A 118 -12.25 37.16 -26.81
N HIS A 119 -11.17 37.95 -26.94
CA HIS A 119 -9.98 37.53 -27.68
C HIS A 119 -9.00 36.71 -26.81
N ALA A 120 -9.01 36.94 -25.49
CA ALA A 120 -8.16 36.23 -24.54
C ALA A 120 -8.65 34.80 -24.21
N ILE A 121 -9.96 34.53 -24.35
CA ILE A 121 -10.54 33.20 -24.07
C ILE A 121 -10.07 32.13 -25.08
N GLY A 122 -9.62 32.51 -26.28
CA GLY A 122 -9.41 31.58 -27.38
C GLY A 122 -8.01 31.01 -27.61
N LYS A 123 -6.93 31.68 -27.16
CA LYS A 123 -5.55 31.28 -27.54
C LYS A 123 -4.67 30.73 -26.43
N ASP A 124 -4.86 31.17 -25.18
CA ASP A 124 -4.00 30.75 -24.04
C ASP A 124 -4.82 30.22 -22.85
N SER A 125 -6.09 29.89 -23.06
CA SER A 125 -6.95 29.39 -22.00
C SER A 125 -6.88 27.86 -21.89
N ALA A 126 -7.00 27.35 -20.65
CA ALA A 126 -7.07 25.92 -20.37
C ALA A 126 -8.21 25.18 -21.11
N TYR A 127 -9.15 25.92 -21.69
CA TYR A 127 -10.25 25.38 -22.48
C TYR A 127 -9.81 24.91 -23.88
N SER A 128 -8.60 25.27 -24.35
CA SER A 128 -8.05 24.73 -25.60
C SER A 128 -7.82 23.21 -25.52
N PHE A 129 -7.60 22.67 -24.33
CA PHE A 129 -7.42 21.23 -24.11
C PHE A 129 -8.68 20.42 -24.39
N PHE A 130 -9.89 21.00 -24.22
CA PHE A 130 -11.15 20.35 -24.59
C PHE A 130 -11.35 20.20 -26.10
N LEU A 131 -10.64 21.00 -26.90
CA LEU A 131 -10.65 20.93 -28.36
C LEU A 131 -9.61 19.94 -28.91
N SER A 132 -8.77 19.36 -28.04
CA SER A 132 -7.77 18.36 -28.42
C SER A 132 -8.37 16.95 -28.43
N SER A 133 -8.07 16.18 -29.47
CA SER A 133 -8.54 14.79 -29.61
C SER A 133 -7.74 13.79 -28.74
N SER A 134 -6.81 14.26 -27.92
CA SER A 134 -5.93 13.39 -27.12
C SER A 134 -6.51 13.12 -25.72
N PRO A 135 -6.47 11.87 -25.23
CA PRO A 135 -7.06 11.52 -23.92
C PRO A 135 -6.34 12.21 -22.75
N ILE A 136 -5.05 12.51 -22.90
CA ILE A 136 -4.24 13.22 -21.90
C ILE A 136 -4.72 14.67 -21.76
N ALA A 137 -5.09 15.34 -22.86
CA ALA A 137 -5.59 16.70 -22.81
C ALA A 137 -6.94 16.78 -22.06
N TRP A 138 -7.81 15.79 -22.22
CA TRP A 138 -9.08 15.71 -21.48
C TRP A 138 -8.88 15.57 -19.98
N VAL A 139 -7.91 14.75 -19.53
CA VAL A 139 -7.58 14.61 -18.11
C VAL A 139 -7.08 15.93 -17.52
N LEU A 140 -6.20 16.62 -18.24
CA LEU A 140 -5.69 17.93 -17.81
C LEU A 140 -6.82 18.96 -17.73
N ALA A 141 -7.72 18.98 -18.71
CA ALA A 141 -8.82 19.93 -18.76
C ALA A 141 -9.83 19.73 -17.62
N ILE A 142 -10.20 18.48 -17.32
CA ILE A 142 -11.08 18.14 -16.19
C ILE A 142 -10.42 18.50 -14.86
N THR A 143 -9.11 18.27 -14.72
CA THR A 143 -8.37 18.59 -13.49
C THR A 143 -8.34 20.09 -13.23
N VAL A 144 -8.11 20.91 -14.27
CA VAL A 144 -8.15 22.37 -14.16
C VAL A 144 -9.56 22.85 -13.80
N LEU A 145 -10.61 22.30 -14.40
CA LEU A 145 -12.00 22.63 -14.07
C LEU A 145 -12.38 22.26 -12.64
N ALA A 146 -11.99 21.07 -12.18
CA ALA A 146 -12.24 20.64 -10.80
C ALA A 146 -11.56 21.59 -9.80
N THR A 147 -10.33 22.00 -10.10
CA THR A 147 -9.59 22.96 -9.30
C THR A 147 -10.27 24.33 -9.28
N GLN A 148 -10.73 24.82 -10.44
CA GLN A 148 -11.47 26.08 -10.55
C GLN A 148 -12.81 26.03 -9.78
N ALA A 149 -13.58 24.95 -9.91
CA ALA A 149 -14.85 24.78 -9.22
C ALA A 149 -14.68 24.70 -7.69
N LEU A 150 -13.62 24.04 -7.21
CA LEU A 150 -13.27 24.01 -5.79
C LEU A 150 -12.88 25.40 -5.29
N CYS A 151 -12.07 26.15 -6.05
CA CYS A 151 -11.71 27.52 -5.67
C CYS A 151 -12.92 28.45 -5.59
N PHE A 152 -13.89 28.34 -6.51
CA PHE A 152 -15.11 29.14 -6.48
C PHE A 152 -16.15 28.67 -5.45
N GLY A 153 -16.15 27.40 -5.05
CA GLY A 153 -17.09 26.86 -4.05
C GLY A 153 -16.73 27.19 -2.59
N PHE A 154 -15.50 27.64 -2.34
CA PHE A 154 -15.00 28.01 -1.01
C PHE A 154 -15.03 29.53 -0.73
N PHE A 155 -15.50 30.35 -1.68
CA PHE A 155 -15.68 31.80 -1.56
C PHE A 155 -17.16 32.17 -1.72
#